data_AF-A0A368C2F9-F1
#
_entry.id   AF-A0A368C2F9-F1
#
_cell.length_a   1.000
_cell.length_b   1.000
_cell.length_c   1.000
_cell.angle_alpha   90.00
_cell.angle_beta   90.00
_cell.angle_gamma   90.00
#
_symmetry.space_group_name_H-M   'P 1'
#
loop_
_entity.id
_entity.type
_entity.pdbx_description
1 polymer ?
#
loop_
_entity_poly.entity_id
_entity_poly.type
_entity_poly.pdbx_seq_one_letter_code
_entity_poly.pdbx_strand_id
1 'polypeptide(L)'
;MIAFPAFAACEYPSKVNIPNGATSTTEEFMAGYQAVRKWVDDMNMYLECIDQDTISMISMLKINQQHTPEAEATIVEHQDKKYNAAVEDQQKVAELLNIQVRAYKAAQE
;
A
#
# COMPACT_ATOMS: atom_id res chain seq x y z
N MET A 1 -3.39 -34.41 -1.48
CA MET A 1 -2.84 -33.28 -2.26
C MET A 1 -2.68 -32.13 -1.29
N ILE A 2 -1.45 -31.71 -1.01
CA ILE A 2 -1.20 -30.59 -0.08
C ILE A 2 -1.50 -29.31 -0.86
N ALA A 3 -2.63 -28.68 -0.56
CA ALA A 3 -2.93 -27.34 -1.04
C ALA A 3 -2.05 -26.38 -0.24
N PHE A 4 -0.93 -25.96 -0.84
CA PHE A 4 -0.25 -24.76 -0.37
C PHE A 4 -1.23 -23.60 -0.54
N PRO A 5 -1.43 -22.74 0.46
CA PRO A 5 -2.09 -21.48 0.19
C PRO A 5 -1.23 -20.81 -0.86
N ALA A 6 -1.79 -20.59 -2.05
CA ALA A 6 -1.26 -19.59 -2.94
C ALA A 6 -1.43 -18.28 -2.17
N PHE A 7 -0.40 -17.87 -1.44
CA PHE A 7 -0.23 -16.45 -1.16
C PHE A 7 -0.19 -15.83 -2.56
N ALA A 8 -1.33 -15.27 -2.99
CA ALA A 8 -1.37 -14.41 -4.15
C ALA A 8 -0.19 -13.43 -3.98
N ALA A 9 0.63 -13.28 -5.01
CA ALA A 9 1.72 -12.31 -4.98
C ALA A 9 1.17 -11.00 -4.41
N CYS A 10 1.85 -10.37 -3.44
CA CYS A 10 1.33 -9.19 -2.76
C CYS A 10 0.78 -8.19 -3.79
N GLU A 11 -0.54 -8.05 -3.85
CA GLU A 11 -1.20 -7.30 -4.90
C GLU A 11 -1.21 -5.83 -4.52
N TYR A 12 -0.52 -5.01 -5.32
CA TYR A 12 -0.50 -3.57 -5.10
C TYR A 12 -1.90 -2.99 -5.40
N PRO A 13 -2.54 -2.26 -4.46
CA PRO A 13 -3.87 -1.70 -4.64
C PRO A 13 -3.99 -0.77 -5.86
N SER A 14 -5.11 -0.86 -6.58
CA SER A 14 -5.39 0.06 -7.68
C SER A 14 -5.42 1.50 -7.21
N LYS A 15 -4.92 2.43 -8.04
CA LYS A 15 -4.88 3.86 -7.75
C LYS A 15 -6.26 4.39 -7.34
N VAL A 16 -6.31 5.12 -6.22
CA VAL A 16 -7.54 5.79 -5.75
C VAL A 16 -7.74 7.16 -6.40
N ASN A 17 -8.99 7.53 -6.62
CA ASN A 17 -9.37 8.88 -7.02
C ASN A 17 -9.58 9.76 -5.78
N ILE A 18 -8.94 10.92 -5.75
CA ILE A 18 -9.05 11.89 -4.65
C ILE A 18 -10.20 12.85 -4.98
N PRO A 19 -11.20 13.05 -4.07
CA PRO A 19 -12.31 13.93 -4.35
C PRO A 19 -11.87 15.39 -4.48
N ASN A 20 -12.53 16.17 -5.35
CA ASN A 20 -12.25 17.59 -5.50
C ASN A 20 -13.03 18.41 -4.47
N GLY A 21 -12.35 19.03 -3.51
CA GLY A 21 -13.00 19.80 -2.46
C GLY A 21 -13.66 21.09 -2.93
N ALA A 22 -13.20 21.70 -4.02
CA ALA A 22 -13.74 22.96 -4.50
C ALA A 22 -15.04 22.81 -5.30
N THR A 23 -15.27 21.65 -5.92
CA THR A 23 -16.38 21.46 -6.88
C THR A 23 -17.31 20.30 -6.56
N SER A 24 -16.89 19.34 -5.74
CA SER A 24 -17.75 18.19 -5.43
C SER A 24 -18.89 18.61 -4.50
N THR A 25 -20.05 18.00 -4.68
CA THR A 25 -21.09 18.03 -3.66
C THR A 25 -20.58 17.37 -2.36
N THR A 26 -21.24 17.64 -1.23
CA THR A 26 -20.90 17.00 0.05
C THR A 26 -20.95 15.47 -0.04
N GLU A 27 -21.95 14.91 -0.72
CA GLU A 27 -22.09 13.47 -0.89
C GLU A 27 -20.92 12.87 -1.69
N GLU A 28 -20.60 13.49 -2.84
CA GLU A 28 -19.47 13.07 -3.69
C GLU A 28 -18.13 13.20 -2.95
N PHE A 29 -17.92 14.29 -2.22
CA PHE A 29 -16.69 14.51 -1.46
C PHE A 29 -16.52 13.44 -0.37
N MET A 30 -17.57 13.15 0.38
CA MET A 30 -17.54 12.15 1.45
C MET A 30 -17.36 10.73 0.89
N ALA A 31 -17.99 10.41 -0.25
CA ALA A 31 -17.79 9.13 -0.93
C ALA A 31 -16.33 8.95 -1.39
N GLY A 32 -15.74 9.97 -2.03
CA GLY A 32 -14.34 9.93 -2.42
C GLY A 32 -13.38 9.86 -1.22
N TYR A 33 -13.70 10.57 -0.14
CA TYR A 33 -12.91 10.54 1.09
C TYR A 33 -12.92 9.15 1.75
N GLN A 34 -14.07 8.47 1.75
CA GLN A 34 -14.19 7.07 2.20
C GLN A 34 -13.41 6.11 1.28
N ALA A 35 -13.43 6.33 -0.04
CA ALA A 35 -12.65 5.53 -0.98
C ALA A 35 -11.15 5.65 -0.72
N VAL A 36 -10.64 6.86 -0.41
CA VAL A 36 -9.23 7.05 -0.03
C VAL A 36 -8.88 6.33 1.27
N ARG A 37 -9.77 6.34 2.27
CA ARG A 37 -9.56 5.57 3.51
C ARG A 37 -9.45 4.07 3.23
N LYS A 38 -10.38 3.53 2.45
CA LYS A 38 -10.32 2.11 2.04
C LYS A 38 -9.01 1.80 1.31
N TRP A 39 -8.58 2.67 0.40
CA TRP A 39 -7.32 2.48 -0.30
C TRP A 39 -6.11 2.48 0.65
N VAL A 40 -6.10 3.33 1.69
CA VAL A 40 -5.06 3.31 2.72
C VAL A 40 -5.04 1.98 3.47
N ASP A 41 -6.21 1.44 3.83
CA ASP A 41 -6.30 0.14 4.49
C ASP A 41 -5.78 -0.99 3.57
N ASP A 42 -6.17 -0.97 2.29
CA ASP A 42 -5.70 -1.94 1.30
C ASP A 42 -4.16 -1.84 1.10
N MET A 43 -3.60 -0.63 1.15
CA MET A 43 -2.14 -0.40 1.09
C MET A 43 -1.43 -0.92 2.34
N ASN A 44 -2.01 -0.78 3.53
CA ASN A 44 -1.44 -1.33 4.76
C ASN A 44 -1.40 -2.86 4.70
N MET A 45 -2.47 -3.49 4.20
CA MET A 45 -2.48 -4.93 3.96
C MET A 45 -1.39 -5.38 2.96
N TYR A 46 -1.14 -4.57 1.94
CA TYR A 46 -0.04 -4.82 0.99
C TYR A 46 1.35 -4.73 1.66
N LEU A 47 1.57 -3.74 2.53
CA LEU A 47 2.82 -3.61 3.29
C LEU A 47 3.03 -4.82 4.23
N GLU A 48 2.00 -5.22 4.96
CA GLU A 48 2.04 -6.42 5.80
C GLU A 48 2.34 -7.68 4.97
N CYS A 49 1.79 -7.77 3.76
CA CYS A 49 2.09 -8.86 2.84
C CYS A 49 3.58 -8.88 2.44
N ILE A 50 4.17 -7.72 2.11
CA ILE A 50 5.61 -7.63 1.78
C ILE A 50 6.46 -8.18 2.92
N ASP A 51 6.13 -7.85 4.17
CA ASP A 51 6.88 -8.34 5.33
C ASP A 51 6.80 -9.88 5.44
N GLN A 52 5.60 -10.44 5.26
CA GLN A 52 5.41 -11.90 5.28
C GLN A 52 6.09 -12.60 4.09
N ASP A 53 6.06 -12.00 2.92
CA ASP A 53 6.72 -12.49 1.71
C ASP A 53 8.25 -12.51 1.90
N THR A 54 8.80 -11.45 2.50
CA THR A 54 10.22 -11.36 2.86
C THR A 54 10.63 -12.50 3.79
N ILE A 55 9.88 -12.70 4.88
CA ILE A 55 10.12 -13.81 5.83
C ILE A 55 10.03 -15.17 5.14
N SER A 56 9.05 -15.34 4.25
CA SER A 56 8.82 -16.58 3.51
C SER A 56 9.96 -16.89 2.54
N MET A 57 10.41 -15.90 1.77
CA MET A 57 11.55 -16.04 0.85
C MET A 57 12.83 -16.43 1.57
N ILE A 58 13.15 -15.76 2.68
CA ILE A 58 14.33 -16.08 3.51
C ILE A 58 14.20 -17.48 4.12
N SER A 59 13.01 -17.85 4.59
CA SER A 59 12.75 -19.20 5.12
C SER A 59 12.93 -20.28 4.06
N MET A 60 12.49 -20.04 2.84
CA MET A 60 12.70 -20.95 1.70
C MET A 60 14.17 -21.13 1.36
N LEU A 61 14.99 -20.06 1.40
CA LEU A 61 16.43 -20.20 1.24
C LEU A 61 17.05 -21.11 2.32
N LYS A 62 16.62 -20.97 3.57
CA LYS A 62 17.10 -21.80 4.69
C LYS A 62 16.71 -23.27 4.52
N ILE A 63 15.45 -23.53 4.16
CA ILE A 63 14.94 -24.90 3.89
C ILE A 63 15.74 -25.56 2.77
N ASN A 64 16.07 -24.80 1.72
CA ASN A 64 16.81 -25.30 0.56
C ASN A 64 18.33 -25.31 0.75
N GLN A 65 18.85 -24.96 1.93
CA GLN A 65 20.30 -24.84 2.21
C GLN A 65 21.02 -23.87 1.24
N GLN A 66 20.30 -22.86 0.76
CA GLN A 66 20.78 -21.81 -0.16
C GLN A 66 20.92 -20.45 0.55
N HIS A 67 20.70 -20.41 1.86
CA HIS A 67 20.80 -19.19 2.64
C HIS A 67 22.25 -18.72 2.73
N THR A 68 22.53 -17.53 2.19
CA THR A 68 23.77 -16.78 2.39
C THR A 68 23.43 -15.34 2.79
N PRO A 69 24.34 -14.62 3.46
CA PRO A 69 24.15 -13.20 3.79
C PRO A 69 23.82 -12.34 2.56
N GLU A 70 24.46 -12.62 1.42
CA GLU A 70 24.26 -11.88 0.17
C GLU A 70 22.88 -12.15 -0.44
N ALA A 71 22.41 -13.40 -0.39
CA ALA A 71 21.09 -13.77 -0.88
C ALA A 71 19.96 -13.14 -0.03
N GLU A 72 20.12 -13.13 1.30
CA GLU A 72 19.19 -12.46 2.20
C GLU A 72 19.20 -10.94 1.99
N ALA A 73 20.38 -10.32 1.90
CA ALA A 73 20.49 -8.88 1.64
C ALA A 73 19.83 -8.47 0.31
N THR A 74 19.98 -9.30 -0.73
CA THR A 74 19.31 -9.07 -2.02
C THR A 74 17.79 -9.11 -1.87
N ILE A 75 17.23 -10.08 -1.15
CA ILE A 75 15.79 -10.16 -0.89
C ILE A 75 15.31 -8.91 -0.15
N VAL A 76 15.99 -8.55 0.95
CA VAL A 76 15.64 -7.39 1.78
C VAL A 76 15.69 -6.10 0.96
N GLU A 77 16.76 -5.86 0.20
CA GLU A 77 16.89 -4.65 -0.63
C GLU A 77 15.72 -4.54 -1.64
N HIS A 78 15.33 -5.64 -2.27
CA HIS A 78 14.23 -5.64 -3.22
C HIS A 78 12.87 -5.40 -2.56
N GLN A 79 12.64 -5.96 -1.37
CA GLN A 79 11.38 -5.79 -0.64
C GLN A 79 11.28 -4.39 -0.01
N ASP A 80 12.39 -3.85 0.52
CA ASP A 80 12.48 -2.47 0.99
C ASP A 80 12.15 -1.46 -0.10
N LYS A 81 12.62 -1.68 -1.34
CA LYS A 81 12.25 -0.82 -2.48
C LYS A 81 10.74 -0.78 -2.72
N LYS A 82 10.07 -1.94 -2.66
CA LYS A 82 8.61 -2.01 -2.82
C LYS A 82 7.88 -1.35 -1.65
N TYR A 83 8.34 -1.61 -0.43
CA TYR A 83 7.78 -1.06 0.80
C TYR A 83 7.86 0.47 0.79
N ASN A 84 9.05 1.01 0.53
CA ASN A 84 9.29 2.44 0.48
C ASN A 84 8.47 3.13 -0.62
N ALA A 85 8.38 2.53 -1.81
CA ALA A 85 7.54 3.06 -2.89
C ALA A 85 6.06 3.15 -2.50
N ALA A 86 5.53 2.12 -1.82
CA ALA A 86 4.16 2.12 -1.31
C ALA A 86 3.93 3.20 -0.24
N VAL A 87 4.87 3.38 0.68
CA VAL A 87 4.82 4.45 1.69
C VAL A 87 4.86 5.84 1.04
N GLU A 88 5.72 6.05 0.05
CA GLU A 88 5.79 7.32 -0.69
C GLU A 88 4.46 7.65 -1.38
N ASP A 89 3.79 6.66 -1.96
CA ASP A 89 2.50 6.87 -2.61
C ASP A 89 1.38 7.16 -1.60
N GLN A 90 1.38 6.49 -0.44
CA GLN A 90 0.49 6.86 0.66
C GLN A 90 0.70 8.31 1.12
N GLN A 91 1.95 8.76 1.23
CA GLN A 91 2.28 10.14 1.59
C GLN A 91 1.75 11.15 0.56
N LYS A 92 1.97 10.89 -0.74
CA LYS A 92 1.47 11.75 -1.83
C LYS A 92 -0.05 11.85 -1.81
N VAL A 93 -0.75 10.72 -1.64
CA VAL A 93 -2.21 10.71 -1.56
C VAL A 93 -2.71 11.46 -0.33
N ALA A 94 -2.05 11.30 0.82
CA ALA A 94 -2.40 12.02 2.04
C ALA A 94 -2.21 13.55 1.89
N GLU A 95 -1.11 13.99 1.28
CA GLU A 95 -0.87 15.41 1.01
C GLU A 95 -1.95 16.01 0.10
N LEU A 96 -2.24 15.33 -1.02
CA LEU A 96 -3.28 15.76 -1.95
C LEU A 96 -4.66 15.77 -1.29
N LEU A 97 -5.01 14.76 -0.49
CA LEU A 97 -6.28 14.72 0.23
C LEU A 97 -6.39 15.89 1.22
N ASN A 98 -5.31 16.23 1.93
CA ASN A 98 -5.29 17.36 2.86
C ASN A 98 -5.57 18.70 2.16
N ILE A 99 -5.03 18.90 0.96
CA ILE A 99 -5.34 20.07 0.13
C ILE A 99 -6.83 20.10 -0.21
N GLN A 100 -7.40 18.97 -0.63
CA GLN A 100 -8.82 18.89 -1.01
C GLN A 100 -9.75 19.06 0.19
N VAL A 101 -9.40 18.56 1.37
CA VAL A 101 -10.16 18.78 2.61
C VAL A 101 -10.19 20.27 2.98
N ARG A 102 -9.08 21.01 2.80
CA ARG A 102 -9.06 22.47 3.03
C ARG A 102 -9.94 23.20 2.02
N ALA A 103 -9.87 22.83 0.73
CA ALA A 103 -10.72 23.41 -0.31
C ALA A 103 -12.21 23.16 -0.04
N TYR A 104 -12.55 21.94 0.39
CA TYR A 104 -13.92 21.58 0.77
C TYR A 104 -14.44 22.44 1.92
N LYS A 105 -13.64 22.64 2.97
CA LYS A 105 -14.04 23.50 4.09
C LYS A 105 -14.28 24.94 3.65
N ALA A 106 -13.39 25.49 2.83
CA ALA A 106 -13.51 26.86 2.33
C ALA A 106 -14.73 27.06 1.40
N ALA A 107 -15.17 26.02 0.67
CA ALA A 107 -16.34 26.09 -0.18
C ALA A 107 -17.69 26.00 0.58
N GLN A 108 -17.64 25.67 1.88
CA GLN A 108 -18.81 25.54 2.75
C GLN A 108 -19.01 26.75 3.67
N GLU A 109 -18.11 27.74 3.61
CA GLU A 109 -18.21 29.06 4.26
C GLU A 109 -19.02 30.04 3.40
#